data_AF-A0A7V2PKB5-F1
#
_entry.id   AF-A0A7V2PKB5-F1
#
_cell.length_a   1.000
_cell.length_b   1.000
_cell.length_c   1.000
_cell.angle_alpha   90.00
_cell.angle_beta   90.00
_cell.angle_gamma   90.00
#
_symmetry.space_group_name_H-M   'P 1'
#
loop_
_entity.id
_entity.type
_entity.pdbx_description
1 polymer ?
#
loop_
_entity_poly.entity_id
_entity_poly.type
_entity_poly.pdbx_seq_one_letter_code
_entity_poly.pdbx_strand_id
1 'polypeptide(L)'
;MKDVHQFGAVASIYGLENHGLRNLWAAWWNLPTPALYDTAVRNREGVMVHLGPLAVRTGQHTGRSPNDRFIAREPSSEDKIWWGDINRPVTCEQFAKLKEDMLTYLEGRQVFIQDAYAGADPEYRLPVRIITETAWANLFARNMFIQEHDREKLRRHIPEFTVLCVPSFTATPELHGTNSQAFVIINFAQRMVIIGGTSYGGEIKKSIFSVMNYLMPQRGVLPMHCSANIGPDGGTALFFGLSGTGKTTLSADSSRTLIGDDEHGWSAKGVFNFEGGCYAKVIRLSPEAEPEIYETTRRFGTILENVAYNAHTRRIDLDDDHFTENTRASYPISHIPNATRDGMGGHPQNVIFLTADAFGV
;
A
#
# COMPACT_ATOMS: atom_id res chain seq x y z
N MET A 1 -8.47 -2.73 -32.74
CA MET A 1 -8.02 -2.20 -31.44
C MET A 1 -7.10 -1.03 -31.75
N LYS A 2 -7.30 0.14 -31.16
CA LYS A 2 -6.27 1.18 -31.22
C LYS A 2 -5.10 0.70 -30.38
N ASP A 3 -3.88 0.80 -30.90
CA ASP A 3 -2.68 0.47 -30.13
C ASP A 3 -2.60 1.41 -28.92
N VAL A 4 -2.70 0.86 -27.71
CA VAL A 4 -2.54 1.63 -26.46
C VAL A 4 -1.13 2.21 -26.44
N HIS A 5 -1.00 3.51 -26.18
CA HIS A 5 0.33 4.13 -26.06
C HIS A 5 1.05 3.60 -24.82
N GLN A 6 2.13 2.84 -25.03
CA GLN A 6 2.94 2.26 -23.96
C GLN A 6 4.12 3.18 -23.65
N PHE A 7 4.22 3.64 -22.41
CA PHE A 7 5.32 4.50 -21.93
C PHE A 7 6.01 3.88 -20.72
N GLY A 8 7.21 4.39 -20.39
CA GLY A 8 7.98 3.98 -19.21
C GLY A 8 9.14 3.04 -19.52
N ALA A 9 9.70 2.40 -18.48
CA ALA A 9 10.97 1.69 -18.59
C ALA A 9 10.86 0.41 -19.44
N VAL A 10 9.83 -0.40 -19.20
CA VAL A 10 9.53 -1.61 -19.94
C VAL A 10 8.08 -2.05 -19.68
N ALA A 11 7.35 -2.37 -20.74
CA ALA A 11 6.04 -3.01 -20.63
C ALA A 11 6.23 -4.53 -20.45
N SER A 12 5.46 -5.13 -19.55
CA SER A 12 5.46 -6.59 -19.38
C SER A 12 4.82 -7.28 -20.59
N ILE A 13 5.33 -8.46 -20.95
CA ILE A 13 4.72 -9.33 -21.96
C ILE A 13 3.38 -9.91 -21.50
N TYR A 14 3.16 -9.99 -20.17
CA TYR A 14 1.85 -10.25 -19.61
C TYR A 14 1.10 -8.93 -19.60
N GLY A 15 0.41 -8.63 -20.70
CA GLY A 15 -0.18 -7.32 -20.96
C GLY A 15 -1.46 -7.03 -20.16
N LEU A 16 -1.99 -5.81 -20.32
CA LEU A 16 -3.16 -5.31 -19.59
C LEU A 16 -4.48 -5.95 -20.02
N GLU A 17 -4.53 -6.51 -21.23
CA GLU A 17 -5.65 -7.29 -21.75
C GLU A 17 -5.97 -8.50 -20.87
N ASN A 18 -4.97 -9.08 -20.19
CA ASN A 18 -5.16 -10.18 -19.24
C ASN A 18 -5.88 -9.75 -17.95
N HIS A 19 -6.00 -8.44 -17.72
CA HIS A 19 -6.77 -7.85 -16.62
C HIS A 19 -8.15 -7.34 -17.08
N GLY A 20 -8.48 -7.48 -18.36
CA GLY A 20 -9.73 -7.01 -18.97
C GLY A 20 -9.70 -5.55 -19.43
N LEU A 21 -8.57 -4.84 -19.29
CA LEU A 21 -8.41 -3.45 -19.73
C LEU A 21 -8.32 -3.40 -21.26
N ARG A 22 -9.10 -2.49 -21.86
CA ARG A 22 -9.22 -2.31 -23.31
C ARG A 22 -9.28 -0.83 -23.64
N ASN A 23 -8.94 -0.48 -24.89
CA ASN A 23 -9.11 0.87 -25.45
C ASN A 23 -8.55 2.02 -24.59
N LEU A 24 -7.52 1.75 -23.78
CA LEU A 24 -6.84 2.78 -23.01
C LEU A 24 -6.19 3.80 -23.94
N TRP A 25 -6.16 5.07 -23.55
CA TRP A 25 -5.37 6.07 -24.26
C TRP A 25 -3.88 5.84 -24.02
N ALA A 26 -3.46 5.60 -22.77
CA ALA A 26 -2.05 5.36 -22.44
C ALA A 26 -1.87 4.41 -21.24
N ALA A 27 -0.73 3.72 -21.22
CA ALA A 27 -0.28 2.86 -20.13
C ALA A 27 1.16 3.22 -19.76
N TRP A 28 1.37 3.68 -18.53
CA TRP A 28 2.66 4.15 -18.03
C TRP A 28 3.29 3.12 -17.08
N TRP A 29 4.32 2.42 -17.55
CA TRP A 29 4.91 1.28 -16.85
C TRP A 29 6.13 1.62 -16.01
N ASN A 30 6.06 1.24 -14.73
CA ASN A 30 7.18 1.24 -13.79
C ASN A 30 7.93 2.58 -13.79
N LEU A 31 7.18 3.68 -13.79
CA LEU A 31 7.75 5.00 -13.83
C LEU A 31 8.66 5.24 -12.61
N PRO A 32 9.83 5.87 -12.80
CA PRO A 32 10.68 6.22 -11.68
C PRO A 32 10.05 7.37 -10.87
N THR A 33 10.46 7.47 -9.60
CA THR A 33 9.95 8.48 -8.65
C THR A 33 9.88 9.91 -9.23
N PRO A 34 10.92 10.44 -9.91
CA PRO A 34 10.83 11.78 -10.54
C PRO A 34 9.74 11.91 -11.59
N ALA A 35 9.54 10.90 -12.44
CA ALA A 35 8.48 10.94 -13.47
C ALA A 35 7.07 10.87 -12.87
N LEU A 36 6.91 10.15 -11.76
CA LEU A 36 5.65 10.11 -11.01
C LEU A 36 5.36 11.44 -10.32
N TYR A 37 6.37 12.09 -9.73
CA TYR A 37 6.26 13.44 -9.17
C TYR A 37 5.81 14.46 -10.22
N ASP A 38 6.53 14.48 -11.33
CA ASP A 38 6.26 15.35 -12.47
C ASP A 38 4.83 15.20 -12.97
N THR A 39 4.39 13.95 -13.15
CA THR A 39 3.04 13.64 -13.63
C THR A 39 1.98 14.02 -12.59
N ALA A 40 2.19 13.69 -11.32
CA ALA A 40 1.24 14.02 -10.26
C ALA A 40 1.04 15.53 -10.11
N VAL A 41 2.12 16.32 -10.19
CA VAL A 41 2.03 17.79 -10.15
C VAL A 41 1.34 18.35 -11.39
N ARG A 42 1.69 17.87 -12.60
CA ARG A 42 1.04 18.32 -13.85
C ARG A 42 -0.45 17.98 -13.89
N ASN A 43 -0.83 16.81 -13.39
CA ASN A 43 -2.22 16.37 -13.30
C ASN A 43 -2.99 16.99 -12.13
N ARG A 44 -2.33 17.83 -11.30
CA ARG A 44 -2.91 18.46 -10.10
C ARG A 44 -3.40 17.44 -9.06
N GLU A 45 -2.74 16.30 -8.99
CA GLU A 45 -3.01 15.24 -8.02
C GLU A 45 -2.37 15.53 -6.65
N GLY A 46 -1.35 16.37 -6.63
CA GLY A 46 -0.63 16.79 -5.43
C GLY A 46 0.27 17.97 -5.72
N VAL A 47 0.98 18.43 -4.69
CA VAL A 47 1.92 19.54 -4.80
C VAL A 47 3.21 19.25 -4.06
N MET A 48 4.33 19.65 -4.66
CA MET A 48 5.61 19.61 -3.97
C MET A 48 5.63 20.65 -2.84
N VAL A 49 5.95 20.21 -1.64
CA VAL A 49 6.11 21.07 -0.46
C VAL A 49 7.58 21.35 -0.17
N HIS A 50 7.84 22.25 0.78
CA HIS A 50 9.19 22.65 1.17
C HIS A 50 10.07 21.41 1.44
N LEU A 51 11.30 21.42 0.92
CA LEU A 51 12.29 20.33 0.97
C LEU A 51 11.99 19.10 0.08
N GLY A 52 10.92 19.15 -0.72
CA GLY A 52 10.69 18.20 -1.80
C GLY A 52 9.65 17.07 -1.65
N PRO A 53 9.00 16.80 -0.49
CA PRO A 53 7.91 15.81 -0.46
C PRO A 53 6.73 16.20 -1.34
N LEU A 54 5.92 15.22 -1.75
CA LEU A 54 4.66 15.44 -2.44
C LEU A 54 3.50 15.41 -1.44
N ALA A 55 2.86 16.56 -1.19
CA ALA A 55 1.64 16.62 -0.40
C ALA A 55 0.41 16.30 -1.27
N VAL A 56 -0.45 15.41 -0.78
CA VAL A 56 -1.69 14.98 -1.45
C VAL A 56 -2.91 15.14 -0.54
N ARG A 57 -4.10 15.10 -1.13
CA ARG A 57 -5.38 15.13 -0.43
C ARG A 57 -6.25 13.98 -0.88
N THR A 58 -6.84 13.26 0.08
CA THR A 58 -7.68 12.09 -0.21
C THR A 58 -9.18 12.36 -0.08
N GLY A 59 -9.54 13.62 0.18
CA GLY A 59 -10.93 14.07 0.28
C GLY A 59 -11.62 13.52 1.53
N GLN A 60 -12.85 13.04 1.36
CA GLN A 60 -13.69 12.56 2.46
C GLN A 60 -13.09 11.36 3.21
N HIS A 61 -12.38 10.48 2.50
CA HIS A 61 -11.78 9.28 3.07
C HIS A 61 -10.33 9.57 3.48
N THR A 62 -10.13 9.98 4.73
CA THR A 62 -8.80 10.24 5.32
C THR A 62 -8.25 9.05 6.12
N GLY A 63 -8.92 7.90 6.03
CA GLY A 63 -8.58 6.64 6.67
C GLY A 63 -9.27 5.49 5.94
N ARG A 64 -9.14 4.28 6.49
CA ARG A 64 -9.81 3.10 5.94
C ARG A 64 -11.33 3.25 6.01
N SER A 65 -12.02 2.56 5.11
CA SER A 65 -13.47 2.39 5.12
C SER A 65 -13.86 0.92 5.39
N PRO A 66 -13.82 0.44 6.65
CA PRO A 66 -14.01 -0.98 6.96
C PRO A 66 -15.34 -1.56 6.47
N ASN A 67 -16.41 -0.74 6.49
CA ASN A 67 -17.74 -1.15 6.04
C ASN A 67 -17.86 -1.27 4.52
N ASP A 68 -16.90 -0.72 3.78
CA ASP A 68 -16.83 -0.75 2.31
C ASP A 68 -15.80 -1.78 1.80
N ARG A 69 -15.27 -2.63 2.69
CA ARG A 69 -14.39 -3.75 2.34
C ARG A 69 -15.19 -5.04 2.19
N PHE A 70 -15.03 -5.70 1.06
CA PHE A 70 -15.74 -6.92 0.70
C PHE A 70 -14.79 -8.01 0.16
N ILE A 71 -15.28 -9.24 0.18
CA ILE A 71 -14.64 -10.39 -0.47
C ILE A 71 -15.69 -11.04 -1.38
N ALA A 72 -15.34 -11.26 -2.65
CA ALA A 72 -16.20 -12.00 -3.57
C ALA A 72 -16.37 -13.43 -3.06
N ARG A 73 -17.62 -13.85 -2.85
CA ARG A 73 -17.95 -15.19 -2.40
C ARG A 73 -17.89 -16.14 -3.58
N GLU A 74 -16.70 -16.70 -3.80
CA GLU A 74 -16.39 -17.63 -4.88
C GLU A 74 -15.95 -19.00 -4.34
N PRO A 75 -16.20 -20.11 -5.06
CA PRO A 75 -16.07 -21.46 -4.49
C PRO A 75 -14.68 -21.86 -4.00
N SER A 76 -13.59 -21.31 -4.54
CA SER A 76 -12.21 -21.73 -4.24
C SER A 76 -11.63 -21.15 -2.94
N SER A 77 -12.29 -20.14 -2.35
CA SER A 77 -11.94 -19.56 -1.05
C SER A 77 -13.07 -19.63 -0.03
N GLU A 78 -14.30 -19.95 -0.45
CA GLU A 78 -15.50 -19.83 0.41
C GLU A 78 -15.39 -20.52 1.77
N ASP A 79 -14.81 -21.72 1.81
CA ASP A 79 -14.63 -22.54 3.02
C ASP A 79 -13.47 -22.06 3.92
N LYS A 80 -12.59 -21.22 3.39
CA LYS A 80 -11.40 -20.70 4.07
C LYS A 80 -11.60 -19.29 4.63
N ILE A 81 -12.64 -18.58 4.20
CA ILE A 81 -12.93 -17.23 4.68
C ILE A 81 -13.79 -17.29 5.94
N TRP A 82 -13.34 -16.56 6.98
CA TRP A 82 -14.15 -16.32 8.17
C TRP A 82 -15.14 -15.17 7.91
N TRP A 83 -16.32 -15.52 7.37
CA TRP A 83 -17.37 -14.57 6.99
C TRP A 83 -17.98 -13.85 8.20
N GLY A 84 -18.28 -12.55 8.03
CA GLY A 84 -18.90 -11.73 9.07
C GLY A 84 -18.77 -10.23 8.78
N ASP A 85 -18.89 -9.39 9.82
CA ASP A 85 -18.87 -7.93 9.65
C ASP A 85 -17.54 -7.37 9.12
N ILE A 86 -16.44 -8.12 9.30
CA ILE A 86 -15.10 -7.77 8.81
C ILE A 86 -14.88 -8.27 7.37
N ASN A 87 -15.30 -9.49 7.09
CA ASN A 87 -15.18 -10.14 5.79
C ASN A 87 -16.57 -10.28 5.18
N ARG A 88 -17.05 -9.17 4.60
CA ARG A 88 -18.39 -9.07 4.04
C ARG A 88 -18.45 -9.68 2.65
N PRO A 89 -19.41 -10.54 2.34
CA PRO A 89 -19.53 -11.13 1.02
C PRO A 89 -20.11 -10.13 0.02
N VAL A 90 -19.64 -10.21 -1.23
CA VAL A 90 -20.40 -9.81 -2.43
C VAL A 90 -20.52 -11.01 -3.35
N THR A 91 -21.56 -11.08 -4.19
CA THR A 91 -21.68 -12.19 -5.13
C THR A 91 -20.66 -12.09 -6.26
N CYS A 92 -20.38 -13.21 -6.93
CA CYS A 92 -19.50 -13.22 -8.11
C CYS A 92 -20.04 -12.33 -9.24
N GLU A 93 -21.35 -12.28 -9.41
CA GLU A 93 -22.05 -11.48 -10.42
C GLU A 93 -21.93 -9.98 -10.11
N GLN A 94 -22.11 -9.59 -8.85
CA GLN A 94 -21.93 -8.21 -8.39
C GLN A 94 -20.49 -7.73 -8.61
N PHE A 95 -19.51 -8.55 -8.24
CA PHE A 95 -18.10 -8.26 -8.49
C PHE A 95 -17.82 -8.13 -10.00
N ALA A 96 -18.29 -9.08 -10.81
CA ALA A 96 -18.09 -9.07 -12.26
C ALA A 96 -18.71 -7.82 -12.90
N LYS A 97 -19.93 -7.45 -12.48
CA LYS A 97 -20.61 -6.25 -12.97
C LYS A 97 -19.86 -4.96 -12.59
N LEU A 98 -19.48 -4.81 -11.33
CA LEU A 98 -18.73 -3.65 -10.86
C LEU A 98 -17.36 -3.52 -11.57
N LYS A 99 -16.66 -4.65 -11.73
CA LYS A 99 -15.40 -4.70 -12.48
C LYS A 99 -15.60 -4.27 -13.94
N GLU A 100 -16.61 -4.78 -14.63
CA GLU A 100 -16.88 -4.40 -16.02
C GLU A 100 -17.21 -2.91 -16.16
N ASP A 101 -18.00 -2.36 -15.24
CA ASP A 101 -18.31 -0.92 -15.23
C ASP A 101 -17.06 -0.06 -15.00
N MET A 102 -16.16 -0.50 -14.10
CA MET A 102 -14.88 0.16 -13.86
C MET A 102 -13.93 0.05 -15.07
N LEU A 103 -13.85 -1.10 -15.72
CA LEU A 103 -13.04 -1.29 -16.93
C LEU A 103 -13.55 -0.41 -18.08
N THR A 104 -14.87 -0.31 -18.23
CA THR A 104 -15.53 0.57 -19.21
C THR A 104 -15.22 2.03 -18.92
N TYR A 105 -15.25 2.45 -17.65
CA TYR A 105 -14.90 3.81 -17.24
C TYR A 105 -13.47 4.22 -17.66
N LEU A 106 -12.55 3.25 -17.67
CA LEU A 106 -11.15 3.48 -18.03
C LEU A 106 -10.91 3.56 -19.55
N GLU A 107 -11.86 3.18 -20.40
CA GLU A 107 -11.70 3.32 -21.85
C GLU A 107 -11.42 4.79 -22.23
N GLY A 108 -10.42 5.00 -23.09
CA GLY A 108 -9.96 6.34 -23.49
C GLY A 108 -9.16 7.09 -22.42
N ARG A 109 -8.88 6.50 -21.25
CA ARG A 109 -8.07 7.11 -20.18
C ARG A 109 -6.65 6.55 -20.14
N GLN A 110 -5.80 7.20 -19.36
CA GLN A 110 -4.50 6.65 -19.00
C GLN A 110 -4.56 5.85 -17.70
N VAL A 111 -3.61 4.92 -17.54
CA VAL A 111 -3.35 4.23 -16.28
C VAL A 111 -1.84 4.17 -16.01
N PHE A 112 -1.49 4.05 -14.73
CA PHE A 112 -0.12 3.87 -14.25
C PHE A 112 0.05 2.48 -13.68
N ILE A 113 1.15 1.81 -14.01
CA ILE A 113 1.41 0.42 -13.63
C ILE A 113 2.69 0.35 -12.83
N GLN A 114 2.62 -0.24 -11.65
CA GLN A 114 3.79 -0.62 -10.85
C GLN A 114 3.78 -2.14 -10.65
N ASP A 115 4.73 -2.80 -11.30
CA ASP A 115 5.07 -4.20 -11.03
C ASP A 115 6.06 -4.23 -9.86
N ALA A 116 5.74 -5.03 -8.84
CA ALA A 116 6.48 -5.08 -7.57
C ALA A 116 6.29 -6.44 -6.89
N TYR A 117 6.85 -6.59 -5.69
CA TYR A 117 6.66 -7.76 -4.84
C TYR A 117 6.10 -7.37 -3.46
N ALA A 118 5.27 -8.25 -2.90
CA ALA A 118 4.95 -8.25 -1.48
C ALA A 118 5.64 -9.45 -0.81
N GLY A 119 6.45 -9.22 0.22
CA GLY A 119 7.30 -10.24 0.85
C GLY A 119 8.75 -10.15 0.38
N ALA A 120 9.66 -9.94 1.33
CA ALA A 120 11.09 -9.80 1.07
C ALA A 120 11.80 -11.14 0.88
N ASP A 121 11.33 -12.22 1.53
CA ASP A 121 11.86 -13.56 1.29
C ASP A 121 11.51 -14.04 -0.13
N PRO A 122 12.50 -14.29 -1.01
CA PRO A 122 12.25 -14.71 -2.39
C PRO A 122 11.46 -16.01 -2.52
N GLU A 123 11.47 -16.87 -1.50
CA GLU A 123 10.66 -18.09 -1.49
C GLU A 123 9.17 -17.77 -1.35
N TYR A 124 8.82 -16.77 -0.53
CA TYR A 124 7.43 -16.47 -0.17
C TYR A 124 6.86 -15.23 -0.86
N ARG A 125 7.69 -14.43 -1.53
CA ARG A 125 7.27 -13.19 -2.19
C ARG A 125 6.15 -13.43 -3.20
N LEU A 126 5.19 -12.53 -3.21
CA LEU A 126 4.06 -12.50 -4.12
C LEU A 126 4.32 -11.44 -5.21
N PRO A 127 4.46 -11.84 -6.49
CA PRO A 127 4.45 -10.90 -7.61
C PRO A 127 3.13 -10.15 -7.66
N VAL A 128 3.16 -8.83 -7.45
CA VAL A 128 1.96 -7.98 -7.49
C VAL A 128 2.05 -7.00 -8.65
N ARG A 129 0.91 -6.68 -9.24
CA ARG A 129 0.76 -5.56 -10.18
C ARG A 129 -0.25 -4.57 -9.63
N ILE A 130 0.18 -3.32 -9.47
CA ILE A 130 -0.69 -2.24 -9.01
C ILE A 130 -0.96 -1.33 -10.20
N ILE A 131 -2.22 -1.25 -10.59
CA ILE A 131 -2.73 -0.42 -11.68
C ILE A 131 -3.54 0.70 -11.05
N THR A 132 -3.17 1.94 -11.30
CA THR A 132 -3.83 3.11 -10.71
C THR A 132 -4.27 4.11 -11.78
N GLU A 133 -5.35 4.84 -11.49
CA GLU A 133 -5.77 5.99 -12.29
C GLU A 133 -4.78 7.16 -12.16
N THR A 134 -4.21 7.37 -10.97
CA THR A 134 -3.38 8.52 -10.65
C THR A 134 -1.90 8.16 -10.51
N ALA A 135 -1.01 9.10 -10.83
CA ALA A 135 0.43 8.94 -10.67
C ALA A 135 0.83 8.93 -9.19
N TRP A 136 0.18 9.73 -8.33
CA TRP A 136 0.51 9.74 -6.90
C TRP A 136 0.21 8.40 -6.21
N ALA A 137 -0.89 7.72 -6.57
CA ALA A 137 -1.22 6.41 -6.01
C ALA A 137 -0.25 5.33 -6.52
N ASN A 138 0.27 5.49 -7.75
CA ASN A 138 1.34 4.64 -8.27
C ASN A 138 2.66 4.86 -7.52
N LEU A 139 2.99 6.11 -7.19
CA LEU A 139 4.12 6.45 -6.33
C LEU A 139 3.97 5.87 -4.92
N PHE A 140 2.75 5.88 -4.37
CA PHE A 140 2.45 5.21 -3.11
C PHE A 140 2.76 3.72 -3.20
N ALA A 141 2.28 3.03 -4.24
CA ALA A 141 2.60 1.62 -4.46
C ALA A 141 4.11 1.38 -4.61
N ARG A 142 4.81 2.26 -5.33
CA ARG A 142 6.27 2.20 -5.49
C ARG A 142 7.02 2.36 -4.17
N ASN A 143 6.51 3.19 -3.25
CA ASN A 143 7.07 3.36 -1.92
C ASN A 143 6.79 2.15 -1.04
N MET A 144 5.56 1.61 -1.07
CA MET A 144 5.12 0.58 -0.12
C MET A 144 5.53 -0.85 -0.50
N PHE A 145 5.64 -1.17 -1.78
CA PHE A 145 5.99 -2.53 -2.22
C PHE A 145 7.45 -2.63 -2.64
N ILE A 146 7.97 -3.85 -2.66
CA ILE A 146 9.38 -4.13 -2.97
C ILE A 146 9.60 -3.96 -4.47
N GLN A 147 10.50 -3.04 -4.83
CA GLN A 147 10.77 -2.66 -6.22
C GLN A 147 11.65 -3.71 -6.92
N GLU A 148 11.35 -3.95 -8.19
CA GLU A 148 12.25 -4.66 -9.12
C GLU A 148 12.91 -3.66 -10.06
N HIS A 149 14.23 -3.71 -10.15
CA HIS A 149 15.02 -2.79 -10.98
C HIS A 149 15.55 -3.46 -12.25
N ASP A 150 15.55 -4.79 -12.29
CA ASP A 150 15.93 -5.55 -13.46
C ASP A 150 14.84 -5.47 -14.54
N ARG A 151 15.19 -4.84 -15.67
CA ARG A 151 14.27 -4.62 -16.80
C ARG A 151 13.81 -5.93 -17.44
N GLU A 152 14.62 -6.98 -17.45
CA GLU A 152 14.21 -8.26 -18.02
C GLU A 152 13.24 -9.01 -17.10
N LYS A 153 13.44 -8.90 -15.78
CA LYS A 153 12.45 -9.44 -14.83
C LYS A 153 11.13 -8.68 -14.91
N LEU A 154 11.16 -7.35 -14.98
CA LEU A 154 9.96 -6.53 -15.19
C LEU A 154 9.25 -6.88 -16.52
N ARG A 155 10.02 -7.06 -17.60
CA ARG A 155 9.48 -7.48 -18.91
C ARG A 155 8.74 -8.82 -18.83
N ARG A 156 9.23 -9.74 -17.99
CA ARG A 156 8.67 -11.09 -17.79
C ARG A 156 7.79 -11.20 -16.54
N HIS A 157 7.43 -10.08 -15.91
CA HIS A 157 6.65 -10.07 -14.68
C HIS A 157 5.23 -10.57 -14.96
N ILE A 158 4.87 -11.69 -14.33
CA ILE A 158 3.52 -12.24 -14.34
C ILE A 158 2.95 -12.04 -12.93
N PRO A 159 1.96 -11.16 -12.73
CA PRO A 159 1.40 -10.92 -11.41
C PRO A 159 0.62 -12.14 -10.93
N GLU A 160 0.85 -12.53 -9.68
CA GLU A 160 0.03 -13.48 -8.96
C GLU A 160 -1.11 -12.82 -8.20
N PHE A 161 -1.08 -11.49 -8.05
CA PHE A 161 -2.24 -10.69 -7.66
C PHE A 161 -2.19 -9.31 -8.32
N THR A 162 -3.35 -8.78 -8.70
CA THR A 162 -3.47 -7.44 -9.30
C THR A 162 -4.34 -6.54 -8.44
N VAL A 163 -3.93 -5.29 -8.23
CA VAL A 163 -4.77 -4.24 -7.63
C VAL A 163 -5.14 -3.26 -8.74
N LEU A 164 -6.43 -3.01 -8.94
CA LEU A 164 -6.95 -1.95 -9.80
C LEU A 164 -7.57 -0.86 -8.93
N CYS A 165 -6.93 0.30 -8.85
CA CYS A 165 -7.36 1.42 -8.01
C CYS A 165 -7.77 2.63 -8.86
N VAL A 166 -9.07 2.92 -8.87
CA VAL A 166 -9.70 3.98 -9.66
C VAL A 166 -10.56 4.84 -8.73
N PRO A 167 -9.95 5.72 -7.91
CA PRO A 167 -10.66 6.49 -6.89
C PRO A 167 -11.81 7.35 -7.45
N SER A 168 -11.69 7.81 -8.70
CA SER A 168 -12.72 8.65 -9.35
C SER A 168 -13.94 7.86 -9.84
N PHE A 169 -13.90 6.53 -9.79
CA PHE A 169 -15.04 5.67 -10.10
C PHE A 169 -15.75 5.26 -8.81
N THR A 170 -17.07 5.44 -8.75
CA THR A 170 -17.89 5.12 -7.58
C THR A 170 -18.87 3.98 -7.89
N ALA A 171 -19.15 3.16 -6.87
CA ALA A 171 -20.18 2.14 -6.95
C ALA A 171 -21.58 2.77 -6.85
N THR A 172 -22.56 2.09 -7.43
CA THR A 172 -24.00 2.27 -7.19
C THR A 172 -24.44 1.16 -6.24
N PRO A 173 -24.65 1.44 -4.93
CA PRO A 173 -24.88 0.43 -3.90
C PRO A 173 -25.93 -0.62 -4.25
N GLU A 174 -27.06 -0.19 -4.79
CA GLU A 174 -28.20 -1.05 -5.13
C GLU A 174 -27.87 -2.02 -6.28
N LEU A 175 -27.01 -1.59 -7.22
CA LEU A 175 -26.61 -2.40 -8.37
C LEU A 175 -25.43 -3.32 -8.03
N HIS A 176 -24.46 -2.79 -7.28
CA HIS A 176 -23.16 -3.43 -7.06
C HIS A 176 -23.08 -4.18 -5.73
N GLY A 177 -24.09 -4.09 -4.87
CA GLY A 177 -24.12 -4.77 -3.57
C GLY A 177 -23.14 -4.20 -2.55
N THR A 178 -22.76 -2.93 -2.70
CA THR A 178 -21.85 -2.25 -1.77
C THR A 178 -22.61 -1.51 -0.68
N ASN A 179 -21.91 -1.14 0.39
CA ASN A 179 -22.47 -0.38 1.51
C ASN A 179 -22.61 1.11 1.16
N SER A 180 -21.66 1.65 0.39
CA SER A 180 -21.66 3.03 -0.08
C SER A 180 -21.07 3.11 -1.50
N GLN A 181 -20.80 4.34 -1.95
CA GLN A 181 -20.13 4.61 -3.22
C GLN A 181 -18.65 4.17 -3.23
N ALA A 182 -18.02 4.06 -2.06
CA ALA A 182 -16.67 3.54 -1.92
C ALA A 182 -16.69 2.01 -1.83
N PHE A 183 -15.61 1.38 -2.28
CA PHE A 183 -15.44 -0.06 -2.18
C PHE A 183 -13.97 -0.50 -2.26
N VAL A 184 -13.68 -1.61 -1.58
CA VAL A 184 -12.44 -2.38 -1.68
C VAL A 184 -12.86 -3.85 -1.74
N ILE A 185 -12.79 -4.47 -2.93
CA ILE A 185 -13.26 -5.85 -3.10
C ILE A 185 -12.12 -6.76 -3.51
N ILE A 186 -11.91 -7.83 -2.75
CA ILE A 186 -10.92 -8.88 -3.04
C ILE A 186 -11.64 -10.08 -3.68
N ASN A 187 -11.11 -10.58 -4.79
CA ASN A 187 -11.53 -11.83 -5.40
C ASN A 187 -10.33 -12.77 -5.51
N PHE A 188 -10.31 -13.84 -4.70
CA PHE A 188 -9.18 -14.76 -4.64
C PHE A 188 -9.06 -15.67 -5.87
N ALA A 189 -10.17 -16.13 -6.45
CA ALA A 189 -10.14 -16.89 -7.71
C ALA A 189 -9.57 -16.08 -8.87
N GLN A 190 -10.02 -14.83 -9.04
CA GLN A 190 -9.49 -13.94 -10.09
C GLN A 190 -8.16 -13.29 -9.71
N ARG A 191 -7.65 -13.52 -8.49
CA ARG A 191 -6.41 -12.93 -7.98
C ARG A 191 -6.38 -11.41 -8.14
N MET A 192 -7.48 -10.75 -7.79
CA MET A 192 -7.68 -9.32 -8.07
C MET A 192 -8.29 -8.58 -6.88
N VAL A 193 -7.80 -7.37 -6.63
CA VAL A 193 -8.44 -6.35 -5.81
C VAL A 193 -8.94 -5.23 -6.72
N ILE A 194 -10.17 -4.76 -6.52
CA ILE A 194 -10.68 -3.52 -7.12
C ILE A 194 -10.98 -2.50 -6.02
N ILE A 195 -10.56 -1.25 -6.24
CA ILE A 195 -10.71 -0.13 -5.30
C ILE A 195 -11.31 1.06 -6.05
N GLY A 196 -12.37 1.65 -5.50
CA GLY A 196 -13.03 2.83 -6.05
C GLY A 196 -13.74 3.67 -4.99
N GLY A 197 -14.05 4.91 -5.32
CA GLY A 197 -14.72 5.88 -4.45
C GLY A 197 -13.90 6.36 -3.24
N THR A 198 -12.67 5.87 -3.09
CA THR A 198 -11.74 6.29 -2.04
C THR A 198 -10.35 6.51 -2.61
N SER A 199 -9.76 7.65 -2.25
CA SER A 199 -8.38 8.00 -2.60
C SER A 199 -7.40 7.65 -1.47
N TYR A 200 -7.82 6.98 -0.39
CA TYR A 200 -6.93 6.67 0.72
C TYR A 200 -5.88 5.62 0.33
N GLY A 201 -4.59 6.00 0.33
CA GLY A 201 -3.50 5.11 -0.11
C GLY A 201 -3.43 3.81 0.69
N GLY A 202 -3.79 3.88 1.98
CA GLY A 202 -3.82 2.73 2.87
C GLY A 202 -4.72 1.57 2.41
N GLU A 203 -5.70 1.78 1.53
CA GLU A 203 -6.51 0.68 0.97
C GLU A 203 -5.70 -0.20 0.00
N ILE A 204 -4.76 0.39 -0.75
CA ILE A 204 -3.83 -0.38 -1.60
C ILE A 204 -2.93 -1.25 -0.72
N LYS A 205 -2.34 -0.67 0.34
CA LYS A 205 -1.47 -1.39 1.29
C LYS A 205 -2.24 -2.54 1.96
N LYS A 206 -3.35 -2.22 2.64
CA LYS A 206 -4.05 -3.18 3.50
C LYS A 206 -4.85 -4.23 2.73
N SER A 207 -5.21 -3.98 1.47
CA SER A 207 -5.79 -5.03 0.62
C SER A 207 -4.75 -6.11 0.28
N ILE A 208 -3.52 -5.74 -0.09
CA ILE A 208 -2.43 -6.72 -0.28
C ILE A 208 -2.07 -7.40 1.04
N PHE A 209 -2.04 -6.67 2.15
CA PHE A 209 -1.83 -7.31 3.46
C PHE A 209 -2.91 -8.36 3.75
N SER A 210 -4.16 -8.09 3.42
CA SER A 210 -5.26 -9.06 3.55
C SER A 210 -5.02 -10.31 2.69
N VAL A 211 -4.50 -10.12 1.47
CA VAL A 211 -4.12 -11.21 0.58
C VAL A 211 -2.99 -12.03 1.19
N MET A 212 -1.95 -11.40 1.73
CA MET A 212 -0.85 -12.08 2.42
C MET A 212 -1.34 -12.85 3.65
N ASN A 213 -2.27 -12.27 4.43
CA ASN A 213 -2.89 -12.95 5.57
C ASN A 213 -3.68 -14.20 5.17
N TYR A 214 -4.21 -14.27 3.95
CA TYR A 214 -4.88 -15.45 3.43
C TYR A 214 -3.90 -16.49 2.85
N LEU A 215 -2.92 -16.05 2.06
CA LEU A 215 -2.01 -16.93 1.33
C LEU A 215 -0.90 -17.52 2.20
N MET A 216 -0.32 -16.74 3.11
CA MET A 216 0.85 -17.15 3.89
C MET A 216 0.59 -18.33 4.83
N PRO A 217 -0.55 -18.39 5.58
CA PRO A 217 -0.84 -19.54 6.43
C PRO A 217 -0.94 -20.86 5.65
N GLN A 218 -1.46 -20.83 4.42
CA GLN A 218 -1.56 -22.00 3.54
C GLN A 218 -0.17 -22.52 3.09
N ARG A 219 0.87 -21.70 3.27
CA ARG A 219 2.27 -22.03 2.99
C ARG A 219 3.11 -22.24 4.26
N GLY A 220 2.46 -22.37 5.42
CA GLY A 220 3.13 -22.57 6.71
C GLY A 220 3.88 -21.33 7.22
N VAL A 221 3.53 -20.13 6.75
CA VAL A 221 4.09 -18.86 7.22
C VAL A 221 3.06 -18.15 8.08
N LEU A 222 3.47 -17.65 9.25
CA LEU A 222 2.62 -16.82 10.11
C LEU A 222 2.69 -15.35 9.63
N PRO A 223 1.62 -14.80 9.04
CA PRO A 223 1.54 -13.37 8.76
C PRO A 223 1.25 -12.59 10.05
N MET A 224 1.88 -11.44 10.21
CA MET A 224 1.88 -10.67 11.44
C MET A 224 1.69 -9.18 11.13
N HIS A 225 0.88 -8.52 11.96
CA HIS A 225 0.71 -7.07 11.95
C HIS A 225 1.50 -6.48 13.13
N CYS A 226 2.80 -6.27 12.90
CA CYS A 226 3.76 -5.82 13.89
C CYS A 226 4.88 -5.03 13.22
N SER A 227 5.61 -4.22 13.98
CA SER A 227 6.95 -3.80 13.55
C SER A 227 7.99 -4.84 14.00
N ALA A 228 9.14 -4.86 13.32
CA ALA A 228 10.24 -5.76 13.67
C ALA A 228 11.61 -5.09 13.48
N ASN A 229 12.54 -5.36 14.40
CA ASN A 229 13.92 -4.88 14.32
C ASN A 229 14.93 -5.91 14.87
N ILE A 230 16.21 -5.70 14.57
CA ILE A 230 17.33 -6.57 14.94
C ILE A 230 18.24 -5.83 15.92
N GLY A 231 18.60 -6.49 17.01
CA GLY A 231 19.51 -5.96 18.02
C GLY A 231 20.98 -6.08 17.63
N PRO A 232 21.89 -5.43 18.37
CA PRO A 232 23.33 -5.56 18.17
C PRO A 232 23.85 -7.01 18.29
N ASP A 233 23.14 -7.86 19.03
CA ASP A 233 23.39 -9.29 19.20
C ASP A 233 22.83 -10.17 18.07
N GLY A 234 22.18 -9.56 17.07
CA GLY A 234 21.48 -10.26 15.99
C GLY A 234 20.08 -10.76 16.36
N GLY A 235 19.61 -10.52 17.59
CA GLY A 235 18.29 -10.97 18.05
C GLY A 235 17.15 -10.14 17.47
N THR A 236 16.18 -10.80 16.83
CA THR A 236 14.97 -10.14 16.31
C THR A 236 13.94 -9.92 17.42
N ALA A 237 13.31 -8.74 17.43
CA ALA A 237 12.18 -8.41 18.29
C ALA A 237 10.96 -8.04 17.44
N LEU A 238 9.78 -8.48 17.88
CA LEU A 238 8.48 -8.17 17.26
C LEU A 238 7.65 -7.28 18.19
N PHE A 239 7.05 -6.23 17.64
CA PHE A 239 6.22 -5.29 18.39
C PHE A 239 4.82 -5.25 17.80
N PHE A 240 3.90 -5.94 18.46
CA PHE A 240 2.49 -5.96 18.10
C PHE A 240 1.74 -4.85 18.82
N GLY A 241 0.74 -4.28 18.17
CA GLY A 241 -0.06 -3.19 18.74
C GLY A 241 -0.96 -2.55 17.69
N LEU A 242 -1.98 -1.82 18.14
CA LEU A 242 -2.85 -1.08 17.23
C LEU A 242 -2.21 0.24 16.79
N SER A 243 -2.87 0.98 15.88
CA SER A 243 -2.40 2.32 15.52
C SER A 243 -2.41 3.21 16.76
N GLY A 244 -1.33 3.97 16.99
CA GLY A 244 -1.21 4.87 18.14
C GLY A 244 -0.70 4.23 19.45
N THR A 245 -0.39 2.93 19.50
CA THR A 245 0.14 2.26 20.71
C THR A 245 1.67 2.33 20.84
N GLY A 246 2.35 3.15 20.02
CA GLY A 246 3.81 3.32 20.07
C GLY A 246 4.65 2.29 19.28
N LYS A 247 4.03 1.44 18.44
CA LYS A 247 4.76 0.46 17.60
C LYS A 247 5.93 1.08 16.82
N THR A 248 5.63 2.12 16.04
CA THR A 248 6.60 2.76 15.14
C THR A 248 7.72 3.41 15.95
N THR A 249 7.37 4.20 16.97
CA THR A 249 8.30 4.85 17.90
C THR A 249 9.26 3.86 18.55
N LEU A 250 8.75 2.76 19.11
CA LEU A 250 9.58 1.75 19.80
C LEU A 250 10.41 0.89 18.84
N SER A 251 9.94 0.70 17.60
CA SER A 251 10.71 -0.03 16.60
C SER A 251 11.80 0.79 15.92
N ALA A 252 11.66 2.12 15.88
CA ALA A 252 12.60 3.06 15.29
C ALA A 252 13.73 3.46 16.26
N ASP A 253 14.20 2.50 17.06
CA ASP A 253 15.38 2.66 17.90
C ASP A 253 16.64 2.73 17.02
N SER A 254 17.33 3.86 17.03
CA SER A 254 18.56 4.09 16.26
C SER A 254 19.68 3.07 16.53
N SER A 255 19.66 2.39 17.69
CA SER A 255 20.62 1.34 18.04
C SER A 255 20.28 -0.03 17.46
N ARG A 256 19.11 -0.18 16.85
CA ARG A 256 18.59 -1.42 16.28
C ARG A 256 18.36 -1.26 14.78
N THR A 257 18.50 -2.35 14.04
CA THR A 257 18.28 -2.35 12.59
C THR A 257 16.82 -2.64 12.27
N LEU A 258 16.11 -1.72 11.63
CA LEU A 258 14.69 -1.88 11.28
C LEU A 258 14.52 -2.94 10.17
N ILE A 259 13.64 -3.92 10.37
CA ILE A 259 13.20 -4.87 9.33
C ILE A 259 12.00 -4.29 8.57
N GLY A 260 11.02 -3.78 9.32
CA GLY A 260 9.82 -3.12 8.79
C GLY A 260 8.94 -2.58 9.91
N ASP A 261 8.01 -1.68 9.57
CA ASP A 261 7.21 -0.93 10.56
C ASP A 261 5.82 -1.52 10.84
N ASP A 262 5.32 -2.46 10.02
CA ASP A 262 3.89 -2.82 10.12
C ASP A 262 3.52 -4.27 9.73
N GLU A 263 4.12 -4.86 8.69
CA GLU A 263 3.65 -6.13 8.13
C GLU A 263 4.80 -7.13 7.88
N HIS A 264 4.75 -8.30 8.54
CA HIS A 264 5.81 -9.32 8.43
C HIS A 264 5.25 -10.72 8.27
N GLY A 265 6.05 -11.61 7.68
CA GLY A 265 5.88 -13.05 7.73
C GLY A 265 6.93 -13.68 8.64
N TRP A 266 6.53 -14.71 9.39
CA TRP A 266 7.46 -15.58 10.11
C TRP A 266 7.41 -16.98 9.50
N SER A 267 8.50 -17.36 8.82
CA SER A 267 8.70 -18.67 8.19
C SER A 267 9.66 -19.55 9.00
N ALA A 268 9.96 -20.73 8.48
CA ALA A 268 10.99 -21.62 9.03
C ALA A 268 12.42 -21.01 9.00
N LYS A 269 12.65 -19.92 8.26
CA LYS A 269 13.95 -19.25 8.14
C LYS A 269 14.11 -18.02 9.05
N GLY A 270 13.00 -17.46 9.55
CA GLY A 270 13.02 -16.23 10.31
C GLY A 270 11.87 -15.30 9.94
N VAL A 271 12.09 -14.00 10.18
CA VAL A 271 11.12 -12.93 9.93
C VAL A 271 11.47 -12.20 8.65
N PHE A 272 10.48 -11.84 7.85
CA PHE A 272 10.68 -11.03 6.65
C PHE A 272 9.57 -10.00 6.50
N ASN A 273 9.94 -8.81 6.03
CA ASN A 273 9.00 -7.73 5.76
C ASN A 273 8.14 -8.06 4.54
N PHE A 274 6.84 -7.73 4.57
CA PHE A 274 5.99 -7.77 3.37
C PHE A 274 6.17 -6.56 2.48
N GLU A 275 6.72 -5.47 3.01
CA GLU A 275 6.75 -4.15 2.38
C GLU A 275 8.17 -3.74 1.95
N GLY A 276 8.23 -2.77 1.02
CA GLY A 276 9.46 -2.08 0.58
C GLY A 276 9.60 -0.66 1.14
N GLY A 277 8.70 -0.26 2.02
CA GLY A 277 8.65 1.07 2.62
C GLY A 277 7.80 1.13 3.86
N CYS A 278 7.57 2.35 4.34
CA CYS A 278 6.83 2.62 5.57
C CYS A 278 5.70 3.59 5.30
N TYR A 279 4.66 3.49 6.13
CA TYR A 279 3.48 4.36 6.07
C TYR A 279 3.16 4.90 7.46
N ALA A 280 4.01 5.83 7.90
CA ALA A 280 4.02 6.36 9.25
C ALA A 280 2.88 7.36 9.48
N LYS A 281 2.36 7.41 10.71
CA LYS A 281 1.49 8.51 11.17
C LYS A 281 2.41 9.68 11.51
N VAL A 282 2.07 10.90 11.08
CA VAL A 282 2.97 12.06 11.23
C VAL A 282 2.34 13.25 11.95
N ILE A 283 1.12 13.11 12.47
CA ILE A 283 0.51 14.13 13.32
C ILE A 283 1.34 14.28 14.60
N ARG A 284 1.69 15.53 14.94
CA ARG A 284 2.50 15.91 16.11
C ARG A 284 3.83 15.16 16.19
N LEU A 285 4.41 14.81 15.04
CA LEU A 285 5.69 14.13 14.98
C LEU A 285 6.82 15.09 15.41
N SER A 286 7.55 14.69 16.44
CA SER A 286 8.67 15.48 17.00
C SER A 286 10.01 15.02 16.41
N PRO A 287 10.88 15.96 15.96
CA PRO A 287 12.23 15.65 15.55
C PRO A 287 13.11 15.13 16.70
N GLU A 288 12.78 15.45 17.95
CA GLU A 288 13.49 14.95 19.13
C GLU A 288 13.09 13.51 19.47
N ALA A 289 11.81 13.17 19.34
CA ALA A 289 11.29 11.84 19.67
C ALA A 289 11.56 10.81 18.57
N GLU A 290 11.37 11.19 17.30
CA GLU A 290 11.45 10.29 16.13
C GLU A 290 12.24 10.94 14.98
N PRO A 291 13.54 11.27 15.17
CA PRO A 291 14.34 12.07 14.23
C PRO A 291 14.39 11.47 12.81
N GLU A 292 14.52 10.15 12.70
CA GLU A 292 14.64 9.47 11.40
C GLU A 292 13.35 9.55 10.59
N ILE A 293 12.20 9.37 11.26
CA ILE A 293 10.88 9.47 10.64
C ILE A 293 10.58 10.94 10.32
N TYR A 294 10.91 11.87 11.21
CA TYR A 294 10.76 13.29 10.97
C TYR A 294 11.51 13.75 9.71
N GLU A 295 12.76 13.30 9.53
CA GLU A 295 13.54 13.60 8.34
C GLU A 295 12.90 13.10 7.05
N THR A 296 12.12 12.01 7.09
CA THR A 296 11.40 11.55 5.89
C THR A 296 10.35 12.56 5.41
N THR A 297 9.77 13.36 6.30
CA THR A 297 8.80 14.43 5.96
C THR A 297 9.42 15.59 5.20
N ARG A 298 10.74 15.57 5.01
CA ARG A 298 11.55 16.64 4.44
C ARG A 298 12.37 16.15 3.24
N ARG A 299 11.98 15.02 2.64
CA ARG A 299 12.72 14.37 1.56
C ARG A 299 11.87 14.17 0.32
N PHE A 300 12.50 14.41 -0.82
CA PHE A 300 11.99 14.00 -2.12
C PHE A 300 11.75 12.48 -2.14
N GLY A 301 10.67 12.05 -2.79
CA GLY A 301 10.22 10.66 -2.80
C GLY A 301 9.15 10.34 -1.75
N THR A 302 9.05 11.12 -0.67
CA THR A 302 8.02 10.96 0.35
C THR A 302 6.68 11.55 -0.11
N ILE A 303 5.59 10.83 0.13
CA ILE A 303 4.22 11.35 0.01
C ILE A 303 3.74 11.76 1.40
N LEU A 304 3.23 12.99 1.53
CA LEU A 304 2.56 13.49 2.74
C LEU A 304 1.06 13.54 2.49
N GLU A 305 0.34 12.58 3.05
CA GLU A 305 -1.10 12.44 2.87
C GLU A 305 -1.85 13.25 3.94
N ASN A 306 -2.67 14.19 3.48
CA ASN A 306 -3.52 15.06 4.30
C ASN A 306 -2.80 15.97 5.32
N VAL A 307 -1.47 16.04 5.31
CA VAL A 307 -0.68 17.00 6.10
C VAL A 307 -0.96 18.43 5.65
N ALA A 308 -1.28 19.33 6.60
CA ALA A 308 -1.49 20.74 6.33
C ALA A 308 -0.19 21.43 5.89
N TYR A 309 -0.31 22.44 5.02
CA TYR A 309 0.84 23.23 4.61
C TYR A 309 0.39 24.64 4.21
N ASN A 310 1.29 25.61 4.36
CA ASN A 310 1.05 26.98 3.94
C ASN A 310 1.17 27.09 2.41
N ALA A 311 0.12 27.59 1.74
CA ALA A 311 0.07 27.65 0.28
C ALA A 311 1.16 28.54 -0.36
N HIS A 312 1.62 29.57 0.35
CA HIS A 312 2.63 30.52 -0.13
C HIS A 312 4.05 30.03 0.14
N THR A 313 4.35 29.64 1.38
CA THR A 313 5.71 29.22 1.78
C THR A 313 5.98 27.74 1.51
N ARG A 314 4.94 26.95 1.25
CA ARG A 314 4.97 25.49 1.10
C ARG A 314 5.49 24.74 2.33
N ARG A 315 5.61 25.38 3.48
CA ARG A 315 5.99 24.70 4.73
C ARG A 315 4.82 23.91 5.28
N ILE A 316 5.11 22.68 5.70
CA ILE A 316 4.13 21.80 6.35
C ILE A 316 3.91 22.23 7.80
N ASP A 317 2.74 21.88 8.32
CA ASP A 317 2.41 21.93 9.74
C ASP A 317 2.03 20.50 10.16
N LEU A 318 2.84 19.90 11.03
CA LEU A 318 2.62 18.54 11.51
C LEU A 318 1.70 18.52 12.73
N ASP A 319 1.46 19.65 13.38
CA ASP A 319 0.59 19.75 14.56
C ASP A 319 -0.87 20.02 14.16
N ASP A 320 -1.10 20.47 12.92
CA ASP A 320 -2.42 20.79 12.37
C ASP A 320 -3.17 19.52 11.89
N ASP A 321 -4.26 19.20 12.59
CA ASP A 321 -5.18 18.11 12.31
C ASP A 321 -6.45 18.54 11.56
N HIS A 322 -6.49 19.76 11.00
CA HIS A 322 -7.66 20.33 10.34
C HIS A 322 -8.32 19.40 9.32
N PHE A 323 -7.52 18.61 8.58
CA PHE A 323 -8.05 17.62 7.64
C PHE A 323 -8.33 16.26 8.31
N THR A 324 -7.48 15.84 9.23
CA THR A 324 -7.56 14.56 9.95
C THR A 324 -6.45 14.45 11.00
N GLU A 325 -6.69 13.73 12.09
CA GLU A 325 -5.60 13.25 12.96
C GLU A 325 -4.78 12.12 12.32
N ASN A 326 -5.28 11.50 11.25
CA ASN A 326 -4.61 10.40 10.55
C ASN A 326 -3.74 10.93 9.40
N THR A 327 -2.96 11.99 9.62
CA THR A 327 -1.98 12.43 8.62
C THR A 327 -0.88 11.37 8.49
N ARG A 328 -0.45 11.10 7.25
CA ARG A 328 0.49 10.01 6.97
C ARG A 328 1.66 10.45 6.11
N ALA A 329 2.78 9.76 6.27
CA ALA A 329 3.91 9.83 5.35
C ALA A 329 4.19 8.45 4.76
N SER A 330 4.18 8.33 3.43
CA SER A 330 4.62 7.12 2.71
C SER A 330 5.98 7.37 2.08
N TYR A 331 6.93 6.50 2.37
CA TYR A 331 8.30 6.61 1.88
C TYR A 331 8.95 5.23 1.71
N PRO A 332 9.90 5.07 0.77
CA PRO A 332 10.65 3.82 0.63
C PRO A 332 11.53 3.59 1.86
N ILE A 333 11.77 2.32 2.20
CA ILE A 333 12.51 1.94 3.40
C ILE A 333 13.97 2.43 3.38
N SER A 334 14.50 2.71 2.17
CA SER A 334 15.81 3.33 1.97
C SER A 334 15.95 4.73 2.54
N HIS A 335 14.83 5.42 2.87
CA HIS A 335 14.88 6.68 3.60
C HIS A 335 15.29 6.52 5.07
N ILE A 336 15.12 5.31 5.63
CA ILE A 336 15.55 4.98 6.99
C ILE A 336 17.00 4.46 6.94
N PRO A 337 17.97 5.19 7.55
CA PRO A 337 19.39 4.85 7.44
C PRO A 337 19.75 3.49 8.03
N ASN A 338 19.20 3.17 9.22
CA ASN A 338 19.42 1.93 9.97
C ASN A 338 18.45 0.79 9.58
N ALA A 339 17.73 0.86 8.46
CA ALA A 339 16.91 -0.25 8.01
C ALA A 339 17.71 -1.29 7.22
N THR A 340 17.39 -2.58 7.38
CA THR A 340 17.97 -3.62 6.52
C THR A 340 17.52 -3.42 5.07
N ARG A 341 18.41 -3.76 4.14
CA ARG A 341 18.16 -3.65 2.69
C ARG A 341 17.59 -4.93 2.10
N ASP A 342 17.75 -6.07 2.77
CA ASP A 342 17.13 -7.33 2.36
C ASP A 342 15.74 -7.54 2.97
N GLY A 343 15.34 -6.75 3.96
CA GLY A 343 14.04 -6.87 4.62
C GLY A 343 13.86 -8.15 5.43
N MET A 344 14.95 -8.83 5.81
CA MET A 344 14.92 -10.10 6.52
C MET A 344 15.64 -10.04 7.88
N GLY A 345 15.25 -10.93 8.79
CA GLY A 345 15.87 -11.14 10.09
C GLY A 345 15.71 -12.58 10.57
N GLY A 346 16.44 -12.93 11.63
CA GLY A 346 16.38 -14.25 12.24
C GLY A 346 15.05 -14.54 12.95
N HIS A 347 15.01 -15.65 13.67
CA HIS A 347 13.85 -15.95 14.53
C HIS A 347 13.73 -14.92 15.67
N PRO A 348 12.50 -14.53 16.02
CA PRO A 348 12.29 -13.58 17.10
C PRO A 348 12.67 -14.21 18.44
N GLN A 349 13.48 -13.49 19.22
CA GLN A 349 13.78 -13.84 20.61
C GLN A 349 12.83 -13.13 21.57
N ASN A 350 12.22 -12.03 21.13
CA ASN A 350 11.30 -11.22 21.92
C ASN A 350 10.03 -10.93 21.13
N VAL A 351 8.88 -11.12 21.78
CA VAL A 351 7.56 -10.77 21.25
C VAL A 351 6.88 -9.85 22.25
N ILE A 352 6.66 -8.60 21.86
CA ILE A 352 6.13 -7.54 22.71
C ILE A 352 4.71 -7.20 22.24
N PHE A 353 3.73 -7.29 23.15
CA PHE A 353 2.37 -6.82 22.93
C PHE A 353 2.18 -5.45 23.58
N LEU A 354 2.04 -4.42 22.75
CA LEU A 354 1.82 -3.05 23.18
C LEU A 354 0.31 -2.80 23.35
N THR A 355 -0.07 -2.38 24.56
CA THR A 355 -1.42 -1.95 24.88
C THR A 355 -1.38 -0.52 25.40
N ALA A 356 -2.23 0.34 24.84
CA ALA A 356 -2.49 1.67 25.39
C ALA A 356 -3.70 1.55 26.30
N ASP A 357 -3.46 1.12 27.55
CA ASP A 357 -4.53 0.92 28.50
C ASP A 357 -5.05 2.25 29.04
N ALA A 358 -6.21 2.66 28.55
CA ALA A 358 -6.90 3.88 29.00
C ALA A 358 -7.48 3.75 30.42
N PHE A 359 -7.57 2.53 30.97
CA PHE A 359 -8.08 2.31 32.33
C PHE A 359 -7.00 2.49 33.41
N GLY A 360 -5.71 2.41 33.04
CA GLY A 360 -4.59 2.55 33.96
C GLY A 360 -4.52 1.44 35.01
N VAL A 361 -4.82 0.20 34.62
CA VAL A 361 -4.85 -0.99 35.48
C VAL A 361 -3.49 -1.64 35.64
#